data_AF-A0A2T9JZC5-F1
#
_entry.id   AF-A0A2T9JZC5-F1
#
_cell.length_a   1.000
_cell.length_b   1.000
_cell.length_c   1.000
_cell.angle_alpha   90.00
_cell.angle_beta   90.00
_cell.angle_gamma   90.00
#
_symmetry.space_group_name_H-M   'P 1'
#
loop_
_entity.id
_entity.type
_entity.pdbx_description
1 polymer ?
#
loop_
_entity_poly.entity_id
_entity_poly.type
_entity_poly.pdbx_seq_one_letter_code
_entity_poly.pdbx_strand_id
1 'polypeptide(L)' 'MSGGDLSAFQNLTDAKVAAYLDRRSAELGLPVPESCRAGVAENLALLRDQTALFVGLTDPASPVEAFEP' A
#
# COMPACT_ATOMS: atom_id res chain seq x y z
N MET A 1 8.64 9.26 -12.19
CA MET A 1 7.57 8.95 -11.23
C MET A 1 8.15 9.14 -9.84
N SER A 2 7.84 10.25 -9.16
CA SER A 2 8.33 10.44 -7.78
C SER A 2 7.83 9.27 -6.95
N GLY A 3 8.75 8.47 -6.41
CA GLY A 3 8.45 7.45 -5.40
C GLY A 3 7.98 8.17 -4.15
N GLY A 4 6.71 8.57 -4.15
CA GLY A 4 6.04 9.20 -3.04
C GLY A 4 6.05 8.24 -1.86
N ASP A 5 7.06 8.42 -1.02
CA ASP A 5 7.26 7.94 0.33
C ASP A 5 6.43 6.70 0.73
N LEU A 6 6.78 5.55 0.14
CA LEU A 6 6.27 4.24 0.56
C LEU A 6 6.57 3.95 2.04
N SER A 7 7.47 4.72 2.67
CA SER A 7 7.74 4.62 4.10
C SER A 7 6.48 4.87 4.94
N ALA A 8 5.58 5.76 4.49
CA ALA A 8 4.34 6.03 5.20
C ALA A 8 3.41 4.81 5.21
N PHE A 9 3.42 4.01 4.14
CA PHE A 9 2.65 2.77 4.02
C PHE A 9 3.32 1.62 4.79
N GLN A 10 4.64 1.49 4.68
CA GLN A 10 5.42 0.47 5.38
C GLN A 10 5.38 0.64 6.91
N ASN A 11 5.26 1.88 7.40
CA ASN A 11 5.15 2.19 8.82
C ASN A 11 3.71 2.18 9.37
N LEU A 12 2.73 1.68 8.60
CA LEU A 12 1.35 1.56 9.07
C LEU A 12 1.25 0.52 10.18
N THR A 13 0.74 0.93 11.33
CA THR A 13 0.17 -0.01 12.31
C THR A 13 -1.29 -0.24 11.99
N ASP A 14 -1.90 -1.31 12.50
CA ASP A 14 -3.32 -1.60 12.27
C ASP A 14 -4.22 -0.43 12.71
N ALA A 15 -3.84 0.23 13.81
CA ALA A 15 -4.51 1.44 14.30
C ALA A 15 -4.41 2.65 13.36
N LYS A 16 -3.43 2.68 12.44
CA LYS A 16 -3.21 3.76 11.46
C LYS A 16 -3.80 3.46 10.08
N VAL A 17 -4.19 2.22 9.79
CA VAL A 17 -4.72 1.81 8.47
C VAL A 17 -5.99 2.60 8.12
N ALA A 18 -6.91 2.79 9.06
CA ALA A 18 -8.14 3.55 8.81
C ALA A 18 -7.85 5.01 8.43
N ALA A 19 -6.96 5.69 9.16
CA ALA A 19 -6.59 7.07 8.86
C ALA A 19 -5.85 7.19 7.51
N TYR A 20 -5.02 6.20 7.17
CA TYR A 20 -4.37 6.14 5.86
C TYR A 20 -5.37 5.95 4.72
N LEU A 21 -6.32 5.02 4.89
CA LEU A 21 -7.39 4.77 3.93
C LEU A 21 -8.17 6.05 3.64
N ASP A 22 -8.57 6.77 4.69
CA ASP A 22 -9.37 8.00 4.58
C ASP A 22 -8.61 9.11 3.85
N ARG A 23 -7.37 9.36 4.26
CA ARG A 23 -6.52 10.35 3.60
C ARG A 23 -6.29 9.98 2.14
N ARG A 24 -5.93 8.72 1.85
CA ARG A 24 -5.52 8.31 0.50
C ARG A 24 -6.70 8.23 -0.46
N SER A 25 -7.85 7.75 0.00
CA SER A 25 -9.10 7.75 -0.78
C SER A 25 -9.53 9.18 -1.14
N ALA A 26 -9.40 10.13 -0.21
CA ALA A 26 -9.66 11.54 -0.47
C ALA A 26 -8.67 12.17 -1.48
N GLU A 27 -7.37 11.93 -1.31
CA GLU A 27 -6.33 12.40 -2.24
C GLU A 27 -6.53 11.89 -3.69
N LEU A 28 -7.04 10.66 -3.84
CA LEU A 28 -7.29 10.04 -5.14
C LEU A 28 -8.68 10.38 -5.71
N GLY A 29 -9.56 11.04 -4.95
CA GLY A 29 -10.95 11.27 -5.34
C GLY A 29 -11.77 9.97 -5.47
N LEU A 30 -11.38 8.93 -4.73
CA LEU A 30 -11.97 7.59 -4.76
C LEU A 30 -12.58 7.23 -3.40
N PRO A 31 -13.74 7.83 -3.03
CA PRO A 31 -14.37 7.54 -1.74
C PRO A 31 -14.73 6.05 -1.66
N VAL A 32 -14.34 5.42 -0.56
CA VAL A 32 -14.64 4.00 -0.31
C VAL A 32 -16.02 3.87 0.33
N PRO A 33 -16.96 3.12 -0.26
CA PRO A 33 -18.27 2.88 0.35
C PRO A 33 -18.13 2.29 1.76
N GLU A 34 -18.98 2.71 2.69
CA GLU A 34 -18.89 2.29 4.10
C GLU A 34 -18.88 0.77 4.26
N SER A 35 -19.73 0.06 3.50
CA SER A 35 -19.78 -1.41 3.49
C SER A 35 -18.48 -2.08 3.02
N CYS A 36 -17.63 -1.37 2.29
CA CYS A 36 -16.36 -1.88 1.77
C CYS A 36 -15.17 -1.54 2.69
N ARG A 37 -15.31 -0.61 3.65
CA ARG A 37 -14.15 -0.06 4.38
C ARG A 37 -13.40 -1.11 5.18
N ALA A 38 -14.11 -2.03 5.83
CA ALA A 38 -13.49 -3.13 6.59
C ALA A 38 -12.60 -4.01 5.68
N GLY A 39 -13.14 -4.48 4.55
CA GLY A 39 -12.38 -5.31 3.62
C GLY A 39 -11.21 -4.57 2.96
N VAL A 40 -11.36 -3.27 2.66
CA VAL A 40 -10.24 -2.47 2.14
C VAL A 40 -9.15 -2.30 3.21
N ALA A 41 -9.51 -2.08 4.47
CA ALA A 41 -8.55 -2.01 5.56
C ALA A 41 -7.78 -3.33 5.76
N GLU A 42 -8.48 -4.47 5.72
CA GLU A 42 -7.85 -5.81 5.78
C GLU A 42 -6.87 -6.02 4.63
N ASN A 43 -7.26 -5.67 3.40
CA ASN A 43 -6.38 -5.77 2.23
C ASN A 43 -5.13 -4.88 2.35
N LEU A 44 -5.26 -3.68 2.90
CA LEU A 44 -4.13 -2.79 3.13
C LEU A 44 -3.17 -3.36 4.18
N ALA A 45 -3.69 -3.97 5.24
CA ALA A 45 -2.86 -4.66 6.25
C ALA A 45 -2.10 -5.84 5.62
N LEU A 46 -2.79 -6.68 4.84
CA LEU A 46 -2.16 -7.79 4.12
C LEU A 46 -1.05 -7.31 3.17
N LEU A 47 -1.31 -6.26 2.39
CA LEU A 47 -0.35 -5.70 1.46
C LEU A 47 0.88 -5.12 2.18
N ARG A 48 0.68 -4.50 3.35
CA ARG A 48 1.79 -4.04 4.21
C ARG A 48 2.67 -5.22 4.63
N ASP A 49 2.08 -6.28 5.15
CA ASP A 49 2.82 -7.44 5.66
C ASP A 49 3.59 -8.15 4.52
N GLN A 50 2.98 -8.26 3.34
CA GLN A 50 3.65 -8.75 2.13
C GLN A 50 4.81 -7.84 1.71
N THR A 51 4.62 -6.52 1.74
CA THR A 51 5.68 -5.55 1.41
C THR A 51 6.87 -5.70 2.37
N ALA A 52 6.61 -5.86 3.67
CA ALA A 52 7.65 -6.08 4.66
C ALA A 52 8.45 -7.37 4.39
N LEU A 53 7.77 -8.45 3.98
CA LEU A 53 8.43 -9.69 3.57
C LEU A 53 9.30 -9.49 2.32
N PHE A 54 8.76 -8.85 1.27
CA PHE A 54 9.46 -8.73 0.00
C PHE A 54 10.64 -7.75 0.04
N VAL A 55 10.56 -6.65 0.79
CA VAL A 55 11.68 -5.68 0.92
C VAL A 55 12.96 -6.34 1.43
N GLY A 56 12.85 -7.36 2.28
CA GLY A 56 14.01 -8.13 2.74
C GLY A 56 14.51 -9.21 1.77
N LEU A 57 13.75 -9.52 0.73
CA LEU A 57 14.01 -10.63 -0.20
C LEU A 57 14.40 -10.15 -1.61
N THR A 58 14.15 -8.88 -1.93
CA THR A 58 14.44 -8.31 -3.25
C THR A 58 15.61 -7.34 -3.18
N ASP A 59 16.53 -7.44 -4.15
CA ASP A 59 17.51 -6.39 -4.38
C ASP A 59 16.86 -5.24 -5.16
N PRO A 60 16.77 -4.03 -4.61
CA PRO A 60 16.16 -2.88 -5.29
C PRO A 60 16.94 -2.43 -6.54
N ALA A 61 18.19 -2.85 -6.70
CA ALA A 61 18.98 -2.60 -7.90
C ALA A 61 18.74 -3.65 -9.02
N SER A 62 18.01 -4.73 -8.73
CA SER A 62 17.70 -5.74 -9.73
C SER A 62 16.79 -5.16 -10.82
N PRO A 63 17.10 -5.41 -12.12
CA PRO A 63 16.31 -4.89 -13.21
C PRO A 63 14.91 -5.53 -13.20
N VAL A 64 13.89 -4.70 -13.34
CA VAL A 64 12.54 -5.17 -13.64
C VAL A 64 12.51 -5.59 -15.10
N GLU A 65 12.21 -6.86 -15.35
CA GLU A 65 12.06 -7.39 -16.71
C GLU A 65 10.95 -6.64 -17.45
N ALA A 66 11.24 -6.18 -18.66
CA ALA A 66 10.24 -5.55 -19.50
C ALA A 66 9.27 -6.62 -20.02
N PHE A 67 7.97 -6.33 -19.97
CA PHE A 67 6.98 -7.19 -20.60
C PHE A 67 7.13 -7.12 -22.14
N GLU A 68 7.36 -8.26 -22.79
CA GLU A 68 7.25 -8.40 -24.24
C GLU A 68 5.87 -9.00 -24.61
N PRO A 69 5.07 -8.34 -25.48
CA PRO A 69 3.72 -8.76 -25.83
C PRO A 69 3.63 -9.98 -26.74
#